data_AF-A0ABD2IM29-F1
#
_entry.id   AF-A0ABD2IM29-F1
#
_cell.length_a   1.000
_cell.length_b   1.000
_cell.length_c   1.000
_cell.angle_alpha   90.00
_cell.angle_beta   90.00
_cell.angle_gamma   90.00
#
_symmetry.space_group_name_H-M   'P 1'
#
loop_
_entity.id
_entity.type
_entity.pdbx_description
1 polymer ?
#
loop_
_entity_poly.entity_id
_entity_poly.type
_entity_poly.pdbx_seq_one_letter_code
_entity_poly.pdbx_strand_id
1 'polypeptide(L)'
;MEERIKTELRGRQPSEVQDLLLDSCKANTISGLTEQFTSLTTLSLINVGLTTLDGLPKLPTLRTIDLSDNKLSGGLDKLVECCPRLYHINLCANKITSMETLAPLSKLEELAALDLFDCAITEGPEYRSKVFAMIPQLKYLDGFDINDVEAEISDEEEEEGAEDALEDEDDSEEEEEGVDTDDEAALAYLNSSKALNDEDESEDYVEQRKKPNDTAKEATNGEQKANANKNSGDNRKRKLSDNGEAADGEPGTKQAQ
;
A
#
# COMPACT_ATOMS: atom_id res chain seq x y z
N MET A 1 -11.08 -1.40 6.04
CA MET A 1 -9.97 -1.02 5.13
C MET A 1 -10.48 -0.90 3.69
N GLU A 2 -11.06 -1.95 3.09
CA GLU A 2 -11.66 -1.96 1.74
C GLU A 2 -12.38 -0.68 1.27
N GLU A 3 -13.34 -0.13 2.02
CA GLU A 3 -14.06 1.09 1.59
C GLU A 3 -13.16 2.33 1.46
N ARG A 4 -12.06 2.42 2.23
CA ARG A 4 -11.05 3.48 2.07
C ARG A 4 -10.22 3.24 0.81
N ILE A 5 -9.83 1.99 0.54
CA ILE A 5 -9.12 1.63 -0.69
C ILE A 5 -9.95 2.02 -1.92
N LYS A 6 -11.25 1.69 -1.94
CA LYS A 6 -12.20 2.13 -2.99
C LYS A 6 -12.27 3.65 -3.14
N THR A 7 -12.13 4.38 -2.03
CA THR A 7 -12.16 5.85 -2.01
C THR A 7 -10.86 6.46 -2.57
N GLU A 8 -9.68 5.94 -2.21
CA GLU A 8 -8.39 6.47 -2.69
C GLU A 8 -8.02 6.06 -4.12
N LEU A 9 -8.57 4.93 -4.60
CA LEU A 9 -8.53 4.57 -6.02
C LEU A 9 -9.15 5.68 -6.90
N ARG A 10 -10.24 6.32 -6.44
CA ARG A 10 -10.97 7.40 -7.15
C ARG A 10 -11.43 7.03 -8.57
N GLY A 11 -11.56 5.72 -8.85
CA GLY A 11 -11.89 5.19 -10.18
C GLY A 11 -10.69 4.84 -11.08
N ARG A 12 -9.44 5.09 -10.63
CA ARG A 12 -8.23 4.53 -11.23
C ARG A 12 -8.12 3.03 -10.99
N GLN A 13 -7.31 2.33 -11.78
CA GLN A 13 -7.00 0.93 -11.53
C GLN A 13 -5.96 0.78 -10.40
N PRO A 14 -5.96 -0.32 -9.62
CA PRO A 14 -4.95 -0.56 -8.58
C PRO A 14 -3.50 -0.52 -9.09
N SER A 15 -3.27 -0.94 -10.34
CA SER A 15 -1.99 -0.91 -11.02
C SER A 15 -1.49 0.50 -11.41
N GLU A 16 -2.32 1.53 -11.24
CA GLU A 16 -2.03 2.93 -11.57
C GLU A 16 -1.79 3.78 -10.29
N VAL A 17 -1.82 3.15 -9.10
CA VAL A 17 -1.66 3.85 -7.81
C VAL A 17 -0.24 3.63 -7.28
N GLN A 18 0.51 4.73 -7.17
CA GLN A 18 1.81 4.81 -6.51
C GLN A 18 1.67 5.02 -5.00
N ASP A 19 0.84 5.98 -4.57
CA ASP A 19 0.61 6.27 -3.14
C ASP A 19 -0.77 5.84 -2.67
N LEU A 20 -0.84 5.11 -1.55
CA LEU A 20 -2.09 4.68 -0.93
C LEU A 20 -2.14 4.99 0.56
N LEU A 21 -3.00 5.94 0.94
CA LEU A 21 -3.16 6.43 2.31
C LEU A 21 -4.38 5.79 2.99
N LEU A 22 -4.16 4.83 3.90
CA LEU A 22 -5.20 4.04 4.56
C LEU A 22 -5.38 4.39 6.05
N ASP A 23 -4.91 5.56 6.46
CA ASP A 23 -4.82 5.98 7.86
C ASP A 23 -6.17 6.02 8.58
N SER A 24 -6.15 5.83 9.90
CA SER A 24 -7.32 5.76 10.79
C SER A 24 -8.35 4.67 10.43
N CYS A 25 -8.03 3.75 9.51
CA CYS A 25 -8.93 2.66 9.12
C CYS A 25 -8.91 1.51 10.12
N LYS A 26 -9.79 1.55 11.13
CA LYS A 26 -9.91 0.51 12.17
C LYS A 26 -9.92 -0.92 11.60
N ALA A 27 -8.80 -1.64 11.75
CA ALA A 27 -8.60 -3.03 11.36
C ALA A 27 -7.46 -3.65 12.18
N ASN A 28 -7.60 -4.92 12.58
CA ASN A 28 -6.55 -5.62 13.33
C ASN A 28 -5.51 -6.30 12.42
N THR A 29 -5.88 -6.48 11.14
CA THR A 29 -5.10 -7.12 10.06
C THR A 29 -5.31 -6.33 8.77
N ILE A 30 -4.43 -6.51 7.79
CA ILE A 30 -4.57 -5.89 6.47
C ILE A 30 -5.70 -6.60 5.70
N SER A 31 -6.48 -5.84 4.92
CA SER A 31 -7.67 -6.35 4.20
C SER A 31 -8.05 -5.48 3.01
N GLY A 32 -8.33 -6.10 1.86
CA GLY A 32 -8.68 -5.41 0.61
C GLY A 32 -7.49 -4.94 -0.24
N LEU A 33 -6.27 -4.95 0.31
CA LEU A 33 -5.05 -4.91 -0.48
C LEU A 33 -4.89 -6.23 -1.24
N THR A 34 -4.36 -6.17 -2.47
CA THR A 34 -4.16 -7.33 -3.36
C THR A 34 -2.89 -7.15 -4.19
N GLU A 35 -2.43 -8.20 -4.87
CA GLU A 35 -1.27 -8.16 -5.77
C GLU A 35 -1.51 -7.32 -7.05
N GLN A 36 -2.70 -6.72 -7.22
CA GLN A 36 -3.02 -5.81 -8.33
C GLN A 36 -2.37 -4.42 -8.16
N PHE A 37 -1.88 -4.08 -6.96
CA PHE A 37 -1.18 -2.82 -6.66
C PHE A 37 0.28 -2.89 -7.13
N THR A 38 0.49 -3.17 -8.42
CA THR A 38 1.80 -3.49 -9.02
C THR A 38 2.78 -2.32 -9.09
N SER A 39 2.28 -1.10 -8.97
CA SER A 39 3.05 0.15 -9.12
C SER A 39 3.11 0.95 -7.81
N LEU A 40 2.71 0.33 -6.69
CA LEU A 40 2.58 1.00 -5.40
C LEU A 40 3.95 1.18 -4.74
N THR A 41 4.42 2.42 -4.69
CA THR A 41 5.68 2.84 -4.07
C THR A 41 5.51 3.22 -2.60
N THR A 42 4.37 3.81 -2.22
CA THR A 42 4.13 4.37 -0.88
C THR A 42 2.85 3.82 -0.26
N LEU A 43 2.93 3.26 0.94
CA LEU A 43 1.78 2.72 1.68
C LEU A 43 1.72 3.25 3.12
N SER A 44 0.69 4.04 3.43
CA SER A 44 0.47 4.58 4.77
C SER A 44 -0.68 3.85 5.48
N LEU A 45 -0.42 3.37 6.70
CA LEU A 45 -1.31 2.56 7.54
C LEU A 45 -1.38 3.10 8.98
N ILE A 46 -1.29 4.43 9.15
CA ILE A 46 -1.17 5.09 10.47
C ILE A 46 -2.47 4.95 11.28
N ASN A 47 -2.39 4.60 12.57
CA ASN A 47 -3.55 4.43 13.46
C ASN A 47 -4.66 3.51 12.88
N VAL A 48 -4.25 2.46 12.18
CA VAL A 48 -5.17 1.41 11.69
C VAL A 48 -5.55 0.47 12.83
N GLY A 49 -4.65 0.24 13.79
CA GLY A 49 -4.81 -0.64 14.94
C GLY A 49 -4.26 -2.06 14.71
N LEU A 50 -3.41 -2.25 13.71
CA LEU A 50 -2.83 -3.54 13.32
C LEU A 50 -2.09 -4.21 14.47
N THR A 51 -2.37 -5.49 14.69
CA THR A 51 -1.62 -6.37 15.61
C THR A 51 -0.71 -7.35 14.88
N THR A 52 -0.83 -7.44 13.56
CA THR A 52 -0.06 -8.30 12.66
C THR A 52 -0.11 -7.74 11.25
N LEU A 53 0.88 -8.09 10.42
CA LEU A 53 0.91 -7.81 8.98
C LEU A 53 0.23 -8.92 8.14
N ASP A 54 -0.54 -9.81 8.77
CA ASP A 54 -1.40 -10.75 8.03
C ASP A 54 -2.36 -10.00 7.09
N GLY A 55 -2.46 -10.49 5.85
CA GLY A 55 -3.22 -9.86 4.77
C GLY A 55 -2.41 -8.91 3.88
N LEU A 56 -1.13 -8.67 4.16
CA LEU A 56 -0.22 -7.99 3.23
C LEU A 56 -0.03 -8.86 1.97
N PRO A 57 -0.36 -8.37 0.75
CA PRO A 57 -0.06 -9.06 -0.50
C PRO A 57 1.41 -8.81 -0.90
N LYS A 58 1.89 -9.47 -1.97
CA LYS A 58 3.16 -9.10 -2.58
C LYS A 58 3.05 -7.73 -3.27
N LEU A 59 3.99 -6.84 -2.95
CA LEU A 59 4.10 -5.47 -3.46
C LEU A 59 5.58 -5.24 -3.84
N PRO A 60 6.02 -5.74 -5.00
CA PRO A 60 7.45 -5.80 -5.38
C PRO A 60 8.07 -4.42 -5.67
N THR A 61 7.25 -3.39 -5.80
CA THR A 61 7.61 -1.98 -6.07
C THR A 61 7.53 -1.08 -4.84
N LEU A 62 7.14 -1.61 -3.68
CA LEU A 62 6.95 -0.81 -2.47
C LEU A 62 8.29 -0.37 -1.88
N ARG A 63 8.51 0.96 -1.92
CA ARG A 63 9.69 1.67 -1.41
C ARG A 63 9.51 2.10 0.04
N THR A 64 8.34 2.63 0.38
CA THR A 64 8.09 3.28 1.68
C THR A 64 6.81 2.75 2.31
N ILE A 65 6.91 2.34 3.58
CA ILE A 65 5.75 1.90 4.36
C ILE A 65 5.69 2.57 5.73
N ASP A 66 4.56 3.21 6.04
CA ASP A 66 4.29 3.78 7.35
C ASP A 66 3.29 2.90 8.12
N LEU A 67 3.76 2.33 9.23
CA LEU A 67 3.02 1.46 10.14
C LEU A 67 2.88 2.10 11.53
N SER A 68 3.03 3.43 11.67
CA SER A 68 3.05 4.10 12.97
C SER A 68 1.68 4.13 13.69
N ASP A 69 1.70 4.30 15.02
CA ASP A 69 0.50 4.27 15.91
C ASP A 69 -0.31 2.96 15.76
N ASN A 70 0.39 1.84 15.65
CA ASN A 70 -0.19 0.49 15.59
C ASN A 70 0.20 -0.33 16.83
N LYS A 71 -0.04 -1.65 16.79
CA LYS A 71 0.15 -2.57 17.92
C LYS A 71 0.99 -3.77 17.52
N LEU A 72 1.86 -3.60 16.52
CA LEU A 72 2.79 -4.62 16.04
C LEU A 72 3.83 -4.92 17.11
N SER A 73 4.10 -6.21 17.36
CA SER A 73 5.13 -6.69 18.29
C SER A 73 5.96 -7.84 17.71
N GLY A 74 5.92 -8.02 16.39
CA GLY A 74 6.43 -9.21 15.71
C GLY A 74 5.93 -9.31 14.27
N GLY A 75 6.40 -10.33 13.55
CA GLY A 75 5.94 -10.66 12.19
C GLY A 75 6.54 -9.81 11.07
N LEU A 76 7.68 -9.13 11.32
CA LEU A 76 8.35 -8.30 10.31
C LEU A 76 8.95 -9.11 9.15
N ASP A 77 9.11 -10.44 9.29
CA ASP A 77 9.44 -11.36 8.19
C ASP A 77 8.51 -11.18 6.98
N LYS A 78 7.25 -10.81 7.21
CA LYS A 78 6.26 -10.54 6.15
C LYS A 78 6.64 -9.36 5.27
N LEU A 79 7.35 -8.36 5.79
CA LEU A 79 7.86 -7.25 4.97
C LEU A 79 8.90 -7.77 3.97
N VAL A 80 9.77 -8.69 4.41
CA VAL A 80 10.76 -9.36 3.54
C VAL A 80 10.10 -10.25 2.50
N GLU A 81 9.09 -11.03 2.88
CA GLU A 81 8.39 -11.97 1.97
C GLU A 81 7.50 -11.27 0.93
N CYS A 82 6.95 -10.09 1.27
CA CYS A 82 5.99 -9.37 0.44
C CYS A 82 6.58 -8.18 -0.32
N CYS A 83 7.52 -7.45 0.29
CA CYS A 83 7.98 -6.13 -0.15
C CYS A 83 9.53 -6.07 -0.13
N PRO A 84 10.23 -6.86 -0.96
CA PRO A 84 11.68 -7.04 -0.87
C PRO A 84 12.51 -5.78 -1.16
N ARG A 85 11.92 -4.76 -1.78
CA ARG A 85 12.57 -3.51 -2.22
C ARG A 85 12.23 -2.29 -1.33
N LEU A 86 11.87 -2.55 -0.06
CA LEU A 86 11.61 -1.51 0.92
C LEU A 86 12.89 -0.74 1.27
N TYR A 87 12.84 0.57 1.09
CA TYR A 87 13.88 1.55 1.39
C TYR A 87 13.65 2.25 2.74
N HIS A 88 12.39 2.57 3.06
CA HIS A 88 12.00 3.25 4.30
C HIS A 88 10.86 2.54 5.02
N ILE A 89 11.05 2.27 6.31
CA ILE A 89 10.07 1.63 7.19
C ILE A 89 9.85 2.50 8.44
N ASN A 90 8.69 3.13 8.57
CA ASN A 90 8.28 3.78 9.81
C ASN A 90 7.47 2.81 10.67
N LEU A 91 7.98 2.48 11.87
CA LEU A 91 7.35 1.63 12.87
C LEU A 91 7.07 2.37 14.19
N CYS A 92 7.08 3.71 14.21
CA CYS A 92 6.92 4.49 15.43
C CYS A 92 5.65 4.17 16.25
N ALA A 93 5.71 4.35 17.57
CA ALA A 93 4.62 4.08 18.51
C ALA A 93 4.01 2.65 18.42
N ASN A 94 4.83 1.65 18.08
CA ASN A 94 4.47 0.23 18.11
C ASN A 94 4.98 -0.50 19.36
N LYS A 95 4.65 -1.79 19.48
CA LYS A 95 4.96 -2.64 20.62
C LYS A 95 6.19 -3.52 20.40
N ILE A 96 7.20 -2.98 19.72
CA ILE A 96 8.47 -3.66 19.48
C ILE A 96 9.32 -3.57 20.75
N THR A 97 9.66 -4.73 21.33
CA THR A 97 10.37 -4.85 22.63
C THR A 97 11.69 -5.62 22.54
N SER A 98 11.99 -6.30 21.42
CA SER A 98 13.15 -7.17 21.28
C SER A 98 13.91 -6.89 19.99
N MET A 99 15.24 -6.94 20.04
CA MET A 99 16.10 -6.89 18.85
C MET A 99 15.83 -8.08 17.91
N GLU A 100 15.44 -9.24 18.46
CA GLU A 100 15.08 -10.43 17.66
C GLU A 100 13.88 -10.16 16.72
N THR A 101 13.01 -9.20 17.07
CA THR A 101 11.89 -8.77 16.21
C THR A 101 12.36 -8.02 14.96
N LEU A 102 13.52 -7.35 15.03
CA LEU A 102 14.10 -6.57 13.93
C LEU A 102 15.02 -7.41 13.03
N ALA A 103 15.55 -8.53 13.55
CA ALA A 103 16.46 -9.41 12.80
C ALA A 103 16.01 -9.80 11.37
N PRO A 104 14.71 -9.99 11.06
CA PRO A 104 14.27 -10.23 9.68
C PRO A 104 14.58 -9.09 8.70
N LEU A 105 14.58 -7.83 9.16
CA LEU A 105 14.80 -6.65 8.33
C LEU A 105 16.22 -6.60 7.72
N SER A 106 17.20 -7.27 8.35
CA SER A 106 18.56 -7.42 7.80
C SER A 106 18.62 -8.10 6.42
N LYS A 107 17.53 -8.73 5.98
CA LYS A 107 17.38 -9.35 4.65
C LYS A 107 16.87 -8.39 3.56
N LEU A 108 16.47 -7.16 3.91
CA LEU A 108 16.06 -6.14 2.95
C LEU A 108 17.30 -5.39 2.49
N GLU A 109 17.82 -5.74 1.31
CA GLU A 109 19.09 -5.21 0.80
C GLU A 109 19.00 -3.71 0.45
N GLU A 110 17.82 -3.24 0.03
CA GLU A 110 17.55 -1.83 -0.31
C GLU A 110 17.18 -0.96 0.94
N LEU A 111 17.12 -1.51 2.16
CA LEU A 111 16.64 -0.81 3.37
C LEU A 111 17.65 0.21 3.92
N ALA A 112 17.41 1.48 3.66
CA ALA A 112 18.25 2.60 4.10
C ALA A 112 17.74 3.31 5.37
N ALA A 113 16.42 3.39 5.60
CA ALA A 113 15.82 4.17 6.69
C ALA A 113 14.82 3.36 7.54
N LEU A 114 14.92 3.49 8.86
CA LEU A 114 14.07 2.78 9.83
C LEU A 114 13.76 3.68 11.03
N ASP A 115 12.48 3.90 11.32
CA ASP A 115 12.05 4.68 12.49
C ASP A 115 11.34 3.80 13.51
N LEU A 116 11.79 3.85 14.76
CA LEU A 116 11.31 3.04 15.89
C LEU A 116 10.95 3.90 17.11
N PHE A 117 10.95 5.23 16.97
CA PHE A 117 10.59 6.18 18.02
C PHE A 117 9.27 5.81 18.74
N ASP A 118 9.21 6.01 20.06
CA ASP A 118 8.10 5.58 20.93
C ASP A 118 7.81 4.05 20.93
N CYS A 119 8.73 3.20 20.44
CA CYS A 119 8.73 1.77 20.74
C CYS A 119 9.57 1.47 21.99
N ALA A 120 9.13 0.51 22.81
CA ALA A 120 9.81 0.12 24.05
C ALA A 120 11.26 -0.38 23.87
N ILE A 121 11.69 -0.70 22.65
CA ILE A 121 13.08 -1.05 22.33
C ILE A 121 14.05 0.15 22.45
N THR A 122 13.57 1.39 22.28
CA THR A 122 14.41 2.60 22.32
C THR A 122 14.88 2.97 23.73
N GLU A 123 14.18 2.50 24.77
CA GLU A 123 14.63 2.57 26.18
C GLU A 123 15.84 1.65 26.47
N GLY A 124 16.20 0.77 25.53
CA GLY A 124 17.28 -0.21 25.69
C GLY A 124 18.69 0.40 25.65
N PRO A 125 19.62 -0.06 26.51
CA PRO A 125 21.01 0.42 26.47
C PRO A 125 21.68 0.02 25.15
N GLU A 126 22.43 0.97 24.56
CA GLU A 126 23.11 0.83 23.26
C GLU A 126 22.15 0.51 22.09
N TYR A 127 20.87 0.92 22.19
CA TYR A 127 19.83 0.64 21.18
C TYR A 127 20.29 0.97 19.74
N ARG A 128 20.70 2.21 19.46
CA ARG A 128 21.15 2.63 18.11
C ARG A 128 22.27 1.74 17.57
N SER A 129 23.33 1.57 18.36
CA SER A 129 24.50 0.75 17.99
C SER A 129 24.16 -0.73 17.75
N LYS A 130 23.17 -1.28 18.47
CA LYS A 130 22.71 -2.67 18.29
C LYS A 130 21.84 -2.83 17.05
N VAL A 131 21.06 -1.82 16.67
CA VAL A 131 20.30 -1.83 15.40
C VAL A 131 21.24 -1.72 14.20
N PHE A 132 22.16 -0.74 14.17
CA PHE A 132 23.16 -0.63 13.10
C PHE A 132 24.07 -1.88 13.00
N ALA A 133 24.41 -2.54 14.11
CA ALA A 133 25.15 -3.80 14.09
C ALA A 133 24.33 -5.03 13.64
N MET A 134 23.01 -4.93 13.62
CA MET A 134 22.09 -5.99 13.17
C MET A 134 21.60 -5.79 11.73
N ILE A 135 21.49 -4.53 11.28
CA ILE A 135 21.05 -4.11 9.96
C ILE A 135 22.16 -3.21 9.37
N PRO A 136 23.30 -3.79 8.93
CA PRO A 136 24.49 -3.03 8.53
C PRO A 136 24.32 -2.21 7.24
N GLN A 137 23.24 -2.43 6.47
CA GLN A 137 22.87 -1.61 5.31
C GLN A 137 22.17 -0.28 5.69
N LEU A 138 21.73 -0.14 6.94
CA LEU A 138 20.91 0.99 7.37
C LEU A 138 21.72 2.30 7.38
N LYS A 139 21.34 3.27 6.55
CA LYS A 139 21.89 4.64 6.57
C LYS A 139 21.38 5.43 7.78
N TYR A 140 20.07 5.38 8.04
CA TYR A 140 19.38 6.25 8.99
C TYR A 140 18.48 5.49 9.96
N LEU A 141 18.50 5.89 11.22
CA LEU A 141 17.72 5.34 12.32
C LEU A 141 17.06 6.48 13.11
N ASP A 142 15.73 6.47 13.24
CA ASP A 142 14.94 7.56 13.86
C ASP A 142 15.25 8.95 13.26
N GLY A 143 15.52 9.02 11.95
CA GLY A 143 15.95 10.24 11.25
C GLY A 143 17.42 10.65 11.40
N PHE A 144 18.27 9.88 12.10
CA PHE A 144 19.69 10.18 12.32
C PHE A 144 20.63 9.06 11.87
N ASP A 145 21.80 9.40 11.31
CA ASP A 145 22.84 8.45 10.90
C ASP A 145 23.64 7.87 12.08
N ILE A 146 24.62 7.01 11.80
CA ILE A 146 25.51 6.40 12.81
C ILE A 146 26.41 7.40 13.57
N ASN A 147 26.57 8.63 13.05
CA ASN A 147 27.31 9.73 13.66
C ASN A 147 26.39 10.74 14.38
N ASP A 148 25.09 10.42 14.52
CA ASP A 148 24.01 11.27 15.03
C ASP A 148 23.83 12.59 14.23
N VAL A 149 24.09 12.56 12.92
CA VAL A 149 23.73 13.62 11.96
C VAL A 149 22.30 13.39 11.46
N GLU A 150 21.48 14.45 11.44
CA GLU A 150 20.11 14.42 10.92
C GLU A 150 20.11 14.16 9.41
N ALA A 151 19.20 13.32 8.92
CA ALA A 151 19.13 12.97 7.51
C ALA A 151 18.78 14.19 6.64
N GLU A 152 19.71 14.64 5.80
CA GLU A 152 19.40 15.56 4.69
C GLU A 152 18.60 14.78 3.63
N ILE A 153 17.27 14.80 3.78
CA ILE A 153 16.34 14.24 2.80
C ILE A 153 16.36 15.16 1.57
N SER A 154 17.30 14.91 0.66
CA SER A 154 17.19 15.36 -0.74
C SER A 154 16.39 14.32 -1.52
N ASP A 155 15.40 14.78 -2.28
CA ASP A 155 14.51 13.95 -3.11
C ASP A 155 15.23 13.41 -4.39
N GLU A 156 16.54 13.16 -4.31
CA GLU A 156 17.44 12.98 -5.47
C GLU A 156 18.13 11.59 -5.54
N GLU A 157 18.13 10.78 -4.47
CA GLU A 157 18.68 9.40 -4.50
C GLU A 157 17.72 8.36 -5.14
N GLU A 158 17.21 8.60 -6.35
CA GLU A 158 16.39 7.62 -7.11
C GLU A 158 17.10 7.04 -8.36
N GLU A 159 18.33 7.48 -8.68
CA GLU A 159 19.04 7.14 -9.94
C GLU A 159 20.48 6.57 -9.77
N GLU A 160 20.69 5.62 -8.87
CA GLU A 160 21.82 4.66 -8.99
C GLU A 160 21.35 3.23 -8.61
N GLY A 161 21.55 2.25 -9.51
CA GLY A 161 21.35 0.82 -9.18
C GLY A 161 20.45 -0.02 -10.10
N ALA A 162 20.21 0.36 -11.36
CA ALA A 162 19.40 -0.42 -12.31
C ALA A 162 19.94 -0.49 -13.75
N GLU A 163 21.23 -0.20 -13.97
CA GLU A 163 21.91 -0.39 -15.26
C GLU A 163 22.74 -1.68 -15.26
N ASP A 164 22.10 -2.83 -15.47
CA ASP A 164 22.83 -4.05 -15.86
C ASP A 164 21.95 -5.07 -16.61
N ALA A 165 22.58 -5.89 -17.46
CA ALA A 165 22.04 -7.07 -18.14
C ALA A 165 20.83 -6.92 -19.11
N LEU A 166 21.01 -6.13 -20.19
CA LEU A 166 20.59 -6.54 -21.55
C LEU A 166 21.71 -6.23 -22.56
N GLU A 167 22.70 -7.12 -22.63
CA GLU A 167 23.68 -7.16 -23.72
C GLU A 167 23.05 -7.80 -24.97
N ASP A 168 22.28 -7.03 -25.74
CA ASP A 168 21.87 -7.42 -27.09
C ASP A 168 23.04 -7.19 -28.08
N GLU A 169 23.90 -8.19 -28.26
CA GLU A 169 24.93 -8.23 -29.32
C GLU A 169 24.26 -8.35 -30.71
N ASP A 170 23.95 -7.22 -31.35
CA ASP A 170 23.61 -7.15 -32.79
C ASP A 170 24.63 -6.28 -33.54
N ASP A 171 25.82 -6.84 -33.75
CA ASP A 171 26.88 -6.26 -34.61
C ASP A 171 27.02 -7.09 -35.89
N SER A 172 26.40 -6.61 -36.96
CA SER A 172 26.78 -6.96 -38.34
C SER A 172 26.33 -5.87 -39.33
N GLU A 173 27.11 -4.79 -39.41
CA GLU A 173 27.14 -3.93 -40.60
C GLU A 173 27.88 -4.61 -41.78
N GLU A 174 28.25 -3.83 -42.81
CA GLU A 174 28.83 -4.21 -44.11
C GLU A 174 27.80 -4.75 -45.13
N GLU A 175 27.65 -4.19 -46.34
CA GLU A 175 28.26 -3.00 -46.94
C GLU A 175 27.34 -2.46 -48.06
N GLU A 176 27.24 -1.13 -48.26
CA GLU A 176 26.64 -0.56 -49.46
C GLU A 176 27.74 -0.09 -50.42
N GLU A 177 27.99 -0.87 -51.47
CA GLU A 177 28.85 -0.49 -52.61
C GLU A 177 28.03 -0.56 -53.91
N GLY A 178 28.21 0.45 -54.76
CA GLY A 178 27.37 0.67 -55.93
C GLY A 178 28.10 0.54 -57.26
N VAL A 179 27.31 0.59 -58.35
CA VAL A 179 27.59 1.24 -59.65
C VAL A 179 26.85 0.52 -60.78
N ASP A 180 26.04 1.31 -61.49
CA ASP A 180 25.54 1.20 -62.87
C ASP A 180 25.98 -0.01 -63.72
N THR A 181 25.02 -0.66 -64.39
CA THR A 181 24.82 -0.39 -65.83
C THR A 181 23.46 -0.88 -66.37
N ASP A 182 23.11 -0.36 -67.54
CA ASP A 182 21.87 -0.55 -68.29
C ASP A 182 21.42 -2.01 -68.48
N ASP A 183 20.12 -2.28 -68.30
CA ASP A 183 19.39 -3.16 -69.23
C ASP A 183 17.88 -2.85 -69.30
N GLU A 184 17.20 -3.31 -70.35
CA GLU A 184 15.95 -2.70 -70.85
C GLU A 184 14.63 -3.37 -70.38
N ALA A 185 13.54 -2.59 -70.39
CA ALA A 185 12.12 -3.01 -70.46
C ALA A 185 11.45 -3.72 -69.26
N ALA A 186 10.87 -2.93 -68.35
CA ALA A 186 9.83 -3.37 -67.40
C ALA A 186 8.61 -2.41 -67.31
N LEU A 187 7.97 -2.17 -68.46
CA LEU A 187 6.60 -1.63 -68.66
C LEU A 187 5.94 -0.81 -67.52
N ALA A 188 5.92 0.51 -67.70
CA ALA A 188 5.04 1.40 -66.93
C ALA A 188 3.56 1.07 -67.16
N TYR A 189 2.75 1.01 -66.09
CA TYR A 189 1.29 0.96 -66.20
C TYR A 189 0.59 1.88 -65.18
N LEU A 190 0.06 2.99 -65.71
CA LEU A 190 -0.99 3.84 -65.14
C LEU A 190 -0.78 4.46 -63.75
N ASN A 191 -0.14 5.63 -63.74
CA ASN A 191 -0.63 6.76 -62.95
C ASN A 191 -1.03 7.91 -63.89
N SER A 192 -2.33 8.12 -64.13
CA SER A 192 -2.89 9.40 -64.60
C SER A 192 -4.43 9.40 -64.65
N SER A 193 -5.00 10.58 -64.36
CA SER A 193 -6.40 11.03 -64.58
C SER A 193 -7.52 10.44 -63.70
N LYS A 194 -8.47 11.17 -63.07
CA LYS A 194 -8.96 12.59 -63.04
C LYS A 194 -10.41 12.71 -63.57
N ALA A 195 -11.11 13.74 -63.06
CA ALA A 195 -12.57 13.97 -63.05
C ALA A 195 -13.24 13.21 -61.89
N LEU A 196 -14.01 13.83 -60.98
CA LEU A 196 -15.07 14.85 -61.08
C LEU A 196 -16.36 14.30 -61.70
N ASN A 197 -17.42 14.26 -60.90
CA ASN A 197 -18.74 14.74 -61.27
C ASN A 197 -19.56 15.04 -59.99
N ASP A 198 -20.35 16.10 -60.02
CA ASP A 198 -21.27 16.53 -58.96
C ASP A 198 -22.71 16.05 -59.26
N GLU A 199 -23.70 16.62 -58.52
CA GLU A 199 -25.16 16.62 -58.79
C GLU A 199 -25.95 15.31 -58.49
N ASP A 200 -27.23 15.34 -58.06
CA ASP A 200 -28.02 16.27 -57.21
C ASP A 200 -29.34 15.54 -56.79
N GLU A 201 -30.29 16.24 -56.15
CA GLU A 201 -31.73 15.93 -55.93
C GLU A 201 -32.05 14.69 -55.03
N SER A 202 -32.58 14.79 -53.80
CA SER A 202 -33.77 15.46 -53.21
C SER A 202 -35.07 14.66 -53.26
N GLU A 203 -35.74 14.48 -52.09
CA GLU A 203 -37.14 14.91 -51.88
C GLU A 203 -37.57 14.83 -50.38
N ASP A 204 -38.73 15.40 -50.05
CA ASP A 204 -39.31 15.67 -48.70
C ASP A 204 -40.47 14.70 -48.34
N TYR A 205 -40.98 14.67 -47.09
CA TYR A 205 -42.42 14.52 -46.73
C TYR A 205 -42.74 14.49 -45.19
N VAL A 206 -43.87 15.09 -44.79
CA VAL A 206 -44.40 15.26 -43.39
C VAL A 206 -45.95 15.15 -43.32
N GLU A 207 -46.68 15.04 -42.19
CA GLU A 207 -46.37 15.05 -40.74
C GLU A 207 -46.48 13.61 -40.13
N GLN A 208 -47.27 13.13 -39.14
CA GLN A 208 -48.32 13.69 -38.25
C GLN A 208 -48.10 13.37 -36.75
N ARG A 209 -48.53 14.31 -35.90
CA ARG A 209 -48.68 14.20 -34.42
C ARG A 209 -49.55 13.01 -33.95
N LYS A 210 -49.40 12.64 -32.66
CA LYS A 210 -50.50 12.73 -31.65
C LYS A 210 -50.07 12.51 -30.18
N LYS A 211 -50.41 13.47 -29.31
CA LYS A 211 -50.91 13.29 -27.92
C LYS A 211 -52.46 13.29 -27.97
N PRO A 212 -53.27 13.12 -26.90
CA PRO A 212 -52.99 12.99 -25.45
C PRO A 212 -53.62 11.66 -24.89
N ASN A 213 -54.11 11.42 -23.65
CA ASN A 213 -54.68 12.30 -22.62
C ASN A 213 -54.72 11.70 -21.19
N ASP A 214 -55.13 12.54 -20.24
CA ASP A 214 -55.27 12.35 -18.78
C ASP A 214 -56.08 11.14 -18.30
N THR A 215 -55.86 10.73 -17.04
CA THR A 215 -56.93 10.79 -16.02
C THR A 215 -56.37 10.78 -14.59
N ALA A 216 -57.14 11.27 -13.62
CA ALA A 216 -56.72 11.48 -12.22
C ALA A 216 -57.66 10.79 -11.21
N LYS A 217 -57.15 10.58 -9.98
CA LYS A 217 -57.82 10.50 -8.64
C LYS A 217 -56.82 9.89 -7.64
N GLU A 218 -56.70 10.20 -6.34
CA GLU A 218 -57.35 11.03 -5.30
C GLU A 218 -57.52 10.14 -4.06
N ALA A 219 -56.96 10.58 -2.91
CA ALA A 219 -57.27 10.13 -1.55
C ALA A 219 -56.98 8.62 -1.20
N THR A 220 -57.00 8.15 0.06
CA THR A 220 -57.38 8.70 1.38
C THR A 220 -56.42 8.22 2.49
N ASN A 221 -56.43 8.89 3.66
CA ASN A 221 -56.01 8.40 4.99
C ASN A 221 -54.50 8.07 5.21
N GLY A 222 -53.99 8.04 6.45
CA GLY A 222 -54.59 8.45 7.74
C GLY A 222 -53.85 7.84 8.94
N GLU A 223 -54.07 8.40 10.14
CA GLU A 223 -53.53 7.97 11.46
C GLU A 223 -51.97 7.95 11.59
N GLN A 224 -51.34 8.78 12.43
CA GLN A 224 -51.35 8.75 13.90
C GLN A 224 -51.03 7.39 14.54
N LYS A 225 -49.83 7.25 15.11
CA LYS A 225 -49.65 7.11 16.58
C LYS A 225 -48.17 7.21 16.96
N ALA A 226 -47.87 8.10 17.90
CA ALA A 226 -46.69 7.93 18.76
C ALA A 226 -47.01 6.87 19.82
N ASN A 227 -46.03 6.06 20.23
CA ASN A 227 -46.10 5.37 21.51
C ASN A 227 -44.69 5.12 22.06
N ALA A 228 -44.55 5.15 23.39
CA ALA A 228 -43.27 5.02 24.08
C ALA A 228 -43.39 4.10 25.31
N ASN A 229 -42.57 3.06 25.34
CA ASN A 229 -42.13 2.33 26.54
C ASN A 229 -40.83 1.58 26.16
N LYS A 230 -39.69 1.72 26.85
CA LYS A 230 -39.35 1.40 28.26
C LYS A 230 -39.02 -0.09 28.49
N ASN A 231 -37.90 -0.31 29.21
CA ASN A 231 -37.46 -1.50 29.95
C ASN A 231 -37.49 -2.84 29.18
N SER A 232 -36.34 -3.45 28.87
CA SER A 232 -35.39 -3.94 29.88
C SER A 232 -33.91 -3.78 29.45
N GLY A 233 -32.91 -3.86 30.34
CA GLY A 233 -33.00 -4.10 31.79
C GLY A 233 -32.36 -5.41 32.29
N ASP A 234 -31.19 -5.83 31.77
CA ASP A 234 -30.30 -6.77 32.48
C ASP A 234 -29.08 -5.99 33.02
N ASN A 235 -28.63 -6.34 34.23
CA ASN A 235 -27.82 -5.46 35.09
C ASN A 235 -26.71 -6.26 35.78
N ARG A 236 -25.61 -6.52 35.07
CA ARG A 236 -24.50 -7.36 35.57
C ARG A 236 -23.39 -6.56 36.22
N LYS A 237 -23.69 -5.97 37.38
CA LYS A 237 -22.66 -5.53 38.33
C LYS A 237 -21.84 -6.75 38.81
N ARG A 238 -20.52 -6.69 38.69
CA ARG A 238 -19.60 -7.46 39.56
C ARG A 238 -18.43 -6.59 40.05
N LYS A 239 -18.62 -6.09 41.26
CA LYS A 239 -17.67 -5.56 42.25
C LYS A 239 -18.28 -5.98 43.61
N LEU A 240 -17.54 -6.30 44.66
CA LEU A 240 -16.10 -6.18 44.93
C LEU A 240 -15.68 -7.28 45.96
N SER A 241 -14.37 -7.34 46.25
CA SER A 241 -13.71 -7.91 47.44
C SER A 241 -14.51 -8.67 48.51
N ASP A 242 -13.95 -9.80 48.95
CA ASP A 242 -13.87 -10.15 50.38
C ASP A 242 -12.39 -10.42 50.74
N ASN A 243 -11.99 -10.27 52.00
CA ASN A 243 -10.58 -10.18 52.42
C ASN A 243 -10.35 -10.58 53.89
N GLY A 244 -9.62 -11.67 54.12
CA GLY A 244 -9.22 -12.21 55.43
C GLY A 244 -9.01 -13.74 55.34
N GLU A 245 -8.16 -14.39 56.14
CA GLU A 245 -7.23 -13.88 57.16
C GLU A 245 -5.98 -14.80 57.22
N ALA A 246 -4.98 -14.47 58.05
CA ALA A 246 -3.63 -15.06 57.98
C ALA A 246 -3.40 -16.28 58.90
N ALA A 247 -2.34 -17.05 58.61
CA ALA A 247 -1.48 -17.69 59.63
C ALA A 247 -0.10 -18.10 59.05
N ASP A 248 0.89 -18.08 59.94
CA ASP A 248 2.34 -18.35 59.87
C ASP A 248 2.86 -19.55 59.04
N GLY A 249 4.17 -19.61 58.76
CA GLY A 249 4.75 -20.92 58.38
C GLY A 249 6.22 -21.14 57.96
N GLU A 250 7.06 -20.15 57.62
CA GLU A 250 8.51 -20.40 57.39
C GLU A 250 9.33 -20.10 58.66
N PRO A 251 10.31 -20.95 59.01
CA PRO A 251 11.66 -20.75 58.46
C PRO A 251 12.38 -22.04 58.02
N GLY A 252 13.08 -21.99 56.89
CA GLY A 252 14.00 -23.07 56.49
C GLY A 252 15.37 -22.98 57.16
N THR A 253 16.14 -24.08 57.20
CA THR A 253 17.61 -24.07 56.97
C THR A 253 18.24 -25.47 56.86
N LYS A 254 19.12 -25.63 55.86
CA LYS A 254 20.43 -26.34 55.86
C LYS A 254 20.59 -27.82 56.28
N GLN A 255 21.14 -28.56 55.31
CA GLN A 255 22.34 -29.41 55.37
C GLN A 255 22.32 -30.82 56.03
N ALA A 256 22.76 -31.80 55.21
CA ALA A 256 23.66 -32.94 55.50
C ALA A 256 23.45 -33.76 56.79
N GLN A 257 23.31 -35.09 56.71
CA GLN A 257 24.20 -36.02 55.98
C GLN A 257 23.48 -37.14 55.23
#